data_AF-A0A3S4GAA3-F1
#
_entry.id   AF-A0A3S4GAA3-F1
#
_cell.length_a   1.000
_cell.length_b   1.000
_cell.length_c   1.000
_cell.angle_alpha   90.00
_cell.angle_beta   90.00
_cell.angle_gamma   90.00
#
_symmetry.space_group_name_H-M   'P 1'
#
loop_
_entity.id
_entity.type
_entity.pdbx_description
1 polymer ?
#
loop_
_entity_poly.entity_id
_entity_poly.type
_entity_poly.pdbx_seq_one_letter_code
_entity_poly.pdbx_strand_id
1 'polypeptide(L)'
;MAEPFFVPERASNKHRTPAKLVNLSAKERIGQRAAALVEDGDIIVLDTGTTTLHIARNIRDRQNVTVVTNDYQIARELRPVPRFKRFCSGGIVKKGYHCVVAINGRSILDTLNVDKAFMGTNSLSLKHGACVADIMLAETKRGMVEHASQVIIVCDYSKLNNTSLAQFTRRRSN
;
A
#
# COMPACT_ATOMS: atom_id res chain seq x y z
N MET A 1 -24.49 34.68 57.62
CA MET A 1 -23.52 33.72 57.06
C MET A 1 -24.02 33.39 55.66
N ALA A 2 -23.67 34.19 54.64
CA ALA A 2 -22.37 34.28 53.95
C ALA A 2 -22.13 33.06 53.05
N GLU A 3 -21.82 33.13 51.76
CA GLU A 3 -21.91 34.09 50.63
C GLU A 3 -21.38 33.27 49.42
N PRO A 4 -21.66 33.65 48.17
CA PRO A 4 -21.56 32.80 46.97
C PRO A 4 -20.14 32.75 46.39
N PHE A 5 -19.77 31.69 45.67
CA PHE A 5 -18.48 31.65 44.96
C PHE A 5 -18.57 31.17 43.49
N PHE A 6 -18.74 32.18 42.63
CA PHE A 6 -17.95 32.51 41.44
C PHE A 6 -17.39 31.39 40.54
N VAL A 7 -17.82 31.38 39.27
CA VAL A 7 -16.95 31.07 38.12
C VAL A 7 -17.30 32.05 36.98
N PRO A 8 -16.33 32.65 36.28
CA PRO A 8 -16.45 33.98 35.66
C PRO A 8 -17.04 34.00 34.24
N GLU A 9 -17.48 35.19 33.87
CA GLU A 9 -17.93 35.61 32.55
C GLU A 9 -16.80 35.61 31.50
N ARG A 10 -17.21 35.49 30.23
CA ARG A 10 -16.39 35.30 29.03
C ARG A 10 -15.26 36.32 28.86
N ALA A 11 -14.03 35.82 28.68
CA ALA A 11 -13.02 36.52 27.91
C ALA A 11 -13.07 36.05 26.44
N SER A 12 -13.46 36.97 25.56
CA SER A 12 -13.21 36.88 24.12
C SER A 12 -11.72 36.66 23.88
N ASN A 13 -11.33 35.58 23.21
CA ASN A 13 -10.12 35.61 22.40
C ASN A 13 -10.35 34.95 21.03
N LYS A 14 -10.07 35.76 20.01
CA LYS A 14 -10.19 35.46 18.59
C LYS A 14 -9.20 34.35 18.21
N HIS A 15 -9.61 33.53 17.24
CA HIS A 15 -8.76 32.77 16.31
C HIS A 15 -7.91 31.64 16.90
N ARG A 16 -8.47 30.43 16.85
CA ARG A 16 -7.80 29.27 16.23
C ARG A 16 -8.86 28.21 15.93
N THR A 17 -9.18 28.06 14.66
CA THR A 17 -9.89 26.87 14.16
C THR A 17 -9.05 25.63 14.53
N PRO A 18 -9.60 24.61 15.21
CA PRO A 18 -8.91 23.34 15.29
C PRO A 18 -8.89 22.75 13.88
N ALA A 19 -7.69 22.44 13.37
CA ALA A 19 -7.53 21.67 12.15
C ALA A 19 -8.47 20.46 12.22
N LYS A 20 -9.30 20.27 11.17
CA LYS A 20 -10.15 19.08 11.00
C LYS A 20 -9.32 17.84 11.36
N LEU A 21 -9.66 17.19 12.47
CA LEU A 21 -9.21 15.83 12.78
C LEU A 21 -9.84 14.91 11.72
N VAL A 22 -9.19 14.79 10.57
CA VAL A 22 -9.59 13.83 9.55
C VAL A 22 -9.32 12.45 10.14
N ASN A 23 -10.38 11.74 10.54
CA ASN A 23 -10.27 10.37 11.06
C ASN A 23 -9.96 9.43 9.89
N LEU A 24 -8.67 9.26 9.59
CA LEU A 24 -8.20 8.37 8.54
C LEU A 24 -8.34 6.92 8.98
N SER A 25 -8.83 6.09 8.07
CA SER A 25 -8.85 4.64 8.23
C SER A 25 -7.43 4.09 8.45
N ALA A 26 -7.33 2.90 9.05
CA ALA A 26 -6.04 2.24 9.27
C ALA A 26 -5.23 2.11 7.96
N LYS A 27 -5.90 1.79 6.86
CA LYS A 27 -5.28 1.60 5.55
C LYS A 27 -4.77 2.90 4.93
N GLU A 28 -5.47 4.02 5.16
CA GLU A 28 -5.00 5.35 4.75
C GLU A 28 -3.72 5.73 5.47
N ARG A 29 -3.68 5.54 6.80
CA ARG A 29 -2.50 5.83 7.62
C ARG A 29 -1.30 4.98 7.21
N ILE A 30 -1.52 3.68 6.96
CA ILE A 30 -0.48 2.78 6.47
C ILE A 30 0.01 3.22 5.08
N GLY A 31 -0.92 3.56 4.18
CA GLY A 31 -0.60 4.04 2.83
C GLY A 31 0.25 5.31 2.84
N GLN A 32 -0.09 6.28 3.69
CA GLN A 32 0.71 7.50 3.89
C GLN A 32 2.12 7.20 4.41
N ARG A 33 2.22 6.34 5.43
CA ARG A 33 3.52 5.98 6.00
C ARG A 33 4.40 5.23 5.00
N ALA A 34 3.81 4.32 4.23
CA ALA A 34 4.53 3.58 3.19
C ALA A 34 4.93 4.48 2.01
N ALA A 35 4.09 5.46 1.63
CA ALA A 35 4.43 6.45 0.60
C ALA A 35 5.66 7.31 0.95
N ALA A 36 5.90 7.55 2.24
CA ALA A 36 7.09 8.26 2.70
C ALA A 36 8.40 7.47 2.45
N LEU A 37 8.33 6.16 2.20
CA LEU A 37 9.48 5.31 1.87
C LEU A 37 9.81 5.31 0.37
N VAL A 38 8.96 5.92 -0.47
CA VAL A 38 9.22 6.09 -1.91
C VAL A 38 10.07 7.33 -2.09
N GLU A 39 11.17 7.17 -2.82
CA GLU A 39 12.12 8.21 -3.16
C GLU A 39 11.98 8.61 -4.63
N ASP A 40 12.50 9.78 -4.97
CA ASP A 40 12.51 10.24 -6.36
C ASP A 40 13.42 9.33 -7.19
N GLY A 41 12.96 8.92 -8.37
CA GLY A 41 13.67 8.00 -9.26
C GLY A 41 13.45 6.51 -8.98
N ASP A 42 12.78 6.14 -7.89
CA ASP A 42 12.53 4.72 -7.57
C ASP A 42 11.74 4.01 -8.69
N ILE A 43 12.10 2.76 -8.93
CA ILE A 43 11.29 1.76 -9.61
C ILE A 43 10.57 0.96 -8.54
N ILE A 44 9.24 1.11 -8.44
CA ILE A 44 8.43 0.46 -7.40
C ILE A 44 7.40 -0.50 -7.98
N VAL A 45 7.14 -1.58 -7.25
CA VAL A 45 5.95 -2.41 -7.43
C VAL A 45 4.87 -1.98 -6.45
N LEU A 46 3.68 -1.67 -6.98
CA LEU A 46 2.46 -1.53 -6.19
C LEU A 46 1.53 -2.71 -6.49
N ASP A 47 1.44 -3.63 -5.54
CA ASP A 47 0.53 -4.78 -5.60
C ASP A 47 -0.95 -4.36 -5.51
N THR A 48 -1.86 -5.27 -5.83
CA THR A 48 -3.30 -5.03 -5.72
C THR A 48 -3.75 -4.87 -4.27
N GLY A 49 -4.60 -3.87 -4.02
CA GLY A 49 -5.21 -3.68 -2.71
C GLY A 49 -5.55 -2.24 -2.38
N THR A 50 -6.46 -2.08 -1.42
CA THR A 50 -6.90 -0.77 -0.95
C THR A 50 -5.77 0.01 -0.27
N THR A 51 -4.88 -0.67 0.46
CA THR A 51 -3.77 -0.01 1.17
C THR A 51 -2.71 0.51 0.20
N THR A 52 -2.34 -0.28 -0.83
CA THR A 52 -1.40 0.11 -1.88
C THR A 52 -1.98 1.19 -2.79
N LEU A 53 -3.30 1.21 -3.02
CA LEU A 53 -3.97 2.34 -3.67
C LEU A 53 -3.80 3.66 -2.88
N HIS A 54 -3.81 3.61 -1.55
CA HIS A 54 -3.49 4.80 -0.75
C HIS A 54 -2.03 5.22 -0.89
N ILE A 55 -1.08 4.30 -1.11
CA ILE A 55 0.30 4.66 -1.46
C ILE A 55 0.31 5.47 -2.77
N ALA A 56 -0.33 4.93 -3.83
CA ALA A 56 -0.41 5.59 -5.13
C ALA A 56 -0.97 7.03 -5.04
N ARG A 57 -1.96 7.25 -4.17
CA ARG A 57 -2.54 8.58 -3.91
C ARG A 57 -1.57 9.56 -3.25
N ASN A 58 -0.68 9.07 -2.40
CA ASN A 58 0.21 9.89 -1.55
C ASN A 58 1.64 10.04 -2.10
N ILE A 59 1.96 9.47 -3.27
CA ILE A 59 3.26 9.66 -3.94
C ILE A 59 3.17 10.61 -5.14
N ARG A 60 2.03 11.29 -5.32
CA ARG A 60 1.72 12.12 -6.50
C ARG A 60 2.53 13.38 -6.64
N ASP A 61 3.47 13.64 -5.75
CA ASP A 61 4.42 14.75 -5.72
C ASP A 61 5.87 14.30 -5.98
N ARG A 62 6.17 12.98 -5.92
CA ARG A 62 7.50 12.41 -6.21
C ARG A 62 7.94 12.63 -7.65
N GLN A 63 9.23 12.65 -7.92
CA GLN A 63 9.79 12.89 -9.24
C GLN A 63 10.32 11.58 -9.86
N ASN A 64 10.11 11.41 -11.17
CA ASN A 64 10.70 10.33 -11.97
C ASN A 64 10.48 8.89 -11.46
N VAL A 65 9.43 8.64 -10.68
CA VAL A 65 9.11 7.30 -10.20
C VAL A 65 8.57 6.44 -11.35
N THR A 66 9.07 5.20 -11.44
CA THR A 66 8.51 4.17 -12.31
C THR A 66 7.63 3.24 -11.47
N VAL A 67 6.35 3.13 -11.82
CA VAL A 67 5.40 2.27 -11.10
C VAL A 67 5.06 1.05 -11.94
N VAL A 68 5.32 -0.14 -11.39
CA VAL A 68 4.86 -1.43 -11.92
C VAL A 68 3.68 -1.90 -11.07
N THR A 69 2.56 -2.24 -11.69
CA THR A 69 1.38 -2.74 -10.98
C THR A 69 0.63 -3.75 -11.84
N ASN A 70 -0.09 -4.66 -11.20
CA ASN A 70 -1.08 -5.51 -11.86
C ASN A 70 -2.51 -5.01 -11.64
N ASP A 71 -2.69 -3.87 -10.96
CA ASP A 71 -3.99 -3.33 -10.56
C ASP A 71 -4.41 -2.15 -11.44
N TYR A 72 -5.52 -2.29 -12.16
CA TYR A 72 -6.00 -1.26 -13.08
C TYR A 72 -6.54 -0.02 -12.36
N GLN A 73 -6.98 -0.15 -11.10
CA GLN A 73 -7.38 1.03 -10.32
C GLN A 73 -6.17 1.86 -9.94
N ILE A 74 -5.05 1.23 -9.54
CA ILE A 74 -3.79 1.93 -9.28
C ILE A 74 -3.28 2.60 -10.54
N ALA A 75 -3.25 1.88 -11.67
CA ALA A 75 -2.86 2.46 -12.96
C ALA A 75 -3.73 3.68 -13.34
N ARG A 76 -5.06 3.58 -13.13
CA ARG A 76 -5.99 4.69 -13.37
C ARG A 76 -5.78 5.86 -12.42
N GLU A 77 -5.53 5.61 -11.14
CA GLU A 77 -5.27 6.63 -10.11
C GLU A 77 -4.02 7.45 -10.44
N LEU A 78 -3.00 6.80 -10.99
CA LEU A 78 -1.74 7.45 -11.38
C LEU A 78 -1.77 8.03 -12.79
N ARG A 79 -2.79 7.76 -13.60
CA ARG A 79 -2.95 8.28 -14.98
C ARG A 79 -2.72 9.80 -15.08
N PRO A 80 -3.26 10.65 -14.17
CA PRO A 80 -3.09 12.11 -14.25
C PRO A 80 -1.67 12.62 -13.92
N VAL A 81 -0.73 11.73 -13.57
CA VAL A 81 0.65 12.08 -13.18
C VAL A 81 1.59 11.79 -14.37
N PRO A 82 1.84 12.75 -15.28
CA PRO A 82 2.54 12.49 -16.54
C PRO A 82 4.02 12.11 -16.36
N ARG A 83 4.67 12.62 -15.31
CA ARG A 83 6.08 12.35 -14.99
C ARG A 83 6.34 10.93 -14.45
N PHE A 84 5.30 10.14 -14.19
CA PHE A 84 5.45 8.74 -13.81
C PHE A 84 5.48 7.86 -15.03
N LYS A 85 6.54 7.05 -15.16
CA LYS A 85 6.51 5.89 -16.05
C LYS A 85 5.68 4.81 -15.38
N ARG A 86 4.77 4.17 -16.12
CA ARG A 86 3.84 3.19 -15.57
C ARG A 86 3.86 1.94 -16.43
N PHE A 87 4.01 0.79 -15.78
CA PHE A 87 3.81 -0.52 -16.36
C PHE A 87 2.59 -1.15 -15.69
N CYS A 88 1.57 -1.47 -16.46
CA CYS A 88 0.49 -2.34 -16.01
C CYS A 88 0.77 -3.72 -16.58
N SER A 89 1.06 -4.71 -15.74
CA SER A 89 1.25 -6.09 -16.23
C SER A 89 -0.02 -6.55 -16.94
N GLY A 90 0.12 -7.27 -18.06
CA GLY A 90 -1.00 -7.96 -18.72
C GLY A 90 -1.31 -9.30 -18.05
N GLY A 91 -2.42 -9.95 -18.47
CA GLY A 91 -2.81 -11.26 -17.94
C GLY A 91 -4.33 -11.49 -17.91
N ILE A 92 -4.78 -12.40 -17.06
CA ILE A 92 -6.20 -12.73 -16.88
C ILE A 92 -6.79 -11.82 -15.80
N VAL A 93 -7.90 -11.13 -16.10
CA VAL A 93 -8.62 -10.31 -15.12
C VAL A 93 -9.19 -11.21 -14.01
N LYS A 94 -8.81 -10.95 -12.76
CA LYS A 94 -9.25 -11.76 -11.62
C LYS A 94 -10.62 -11.30 -11.13
N LYS A 95 -11.62 -12.19 -11.21
CA LYS A 95 -12.97 -11.93 -10.68
C LYS A 95 -12.92 -11.58 -9.19
N GLY A 96 -13.57 -10.49 -8.80
CA GLY A 96 -13.62 -10.00 -7.42
C GLY A 96 -12.42 -9.15 -6.99
N TYR A 97 -11.46 -8.91 -7.89
CA TYR A 97 -10.28 -8.08 -7.66
C TYR A 97 -10.14 -7.03 -8.75
N HIS A 98 -9.34 -5.99 -8.48
CA HIS A 98 -9.03 -4.94 -9.45
C HIS A 98 -7.75 -5.20 -10.24
N CYS A 99 -7.34 -6.47 -10.33
CA CYS A 99 -6.03 -6.83 -10.87
C CYS A 99 -6.09 -7.91 -11.93
N VAL A 100 -4.98 -8.04 -12.64
CA VAL A 100 -4.69 -9.20 -13.49
C VAL A 100 -3.71 -10.14 -12.79
N VAL A 101 -3.81 -11.43 -13.10
CA VAL A 101 -2.84 -12.45 -12.68
C VAL A 101 -2.04 -12.91 -13.89
N ALA A 102 -0.76 -13.23 -13.65
CA ALA A 102 0.14 -13.69 -14.71
C ALA A 102 -0.35 -14.99 -15.35
N ILE A 103 -0.15 -15.13 -16.66
CA ILE A 103 -0.40 -16.37 -17.39
C ILE A 103 0.91 -17.18 -17.34
N ASN A 104 0.85 -18.40 -16.80
CA ASN A 104 2.00 -19.30 -16.66
C ASN A 104 3.16 -18.76 -15.79
N GLY A 105 2.87 -17.90 -14.82
CA GLY A 105 3.86 -17.38 -13.86
C GLY A 105 4.89 -16.40 -14.44
N ARG A 106 4.94 -16.25 -15.77
CA ARG A 106 5.82 -15.28 -16.44
C ARG A 106 5.14 -13.93 -16.51
N SER A 107 5.86 -12.89 -16.16
CA SER A 107 5.36 -11.52 -16.28
C SER A 107 6.48 -10.59 -16.70
N ILE A 108 6.13 -9.35 -17.05
CA ILE A 108 7.13 -8.31 -17.34
C ILE A 108 8.13 -8.13 -16.17
N LEU A 109 7.74 -8.50 -14.95
CA LEU A 109 8.60 -8.43 -13.76
C LEU A 109 9.89 -9.24 -13.93
N ASP A 110 9.89 -10.32 -14.71
CA ASP A 110 11.07 -11.14 -14.98
C ASP A 110 12.17 -10.42 -15.77
N THR A 111 11.87 -9.22 -16.27
CA THR A 111 12.78 -8.37 -17.05
C THR A 111 13.10 -7.05 -16.35
N LEU A 112 12.64 -6.86 -15.11
CA LEU A 112 12.74 -5.60 -14.38
C LEU A 112 13.50 -5.80 -13.07
N ASN A 113 14.43 -4.90 -12.79
CA ASN A 113 14.98 -4.75 -11.45
C ASN A 113 14.18 -3.66 -10.73
N VAL A 114 13.57 -4.01 -9.60
CA VAL A 114 12.70 -3.12 -8.84
C VAL A 114 13.41 -2.76 -7.53
N ASP A 115 13.39 -1.49 -7.15
CA ASP A 115 13.98 -1.02 -5.90
C ASP A 115 13.14 -1.47 -4.71
N LYS A 116 11.82 -1.23 -4.78
CA LYS A 116 10.90 -1.48 -3.65
C LYS A 116 9.59 -2.11 -4.12
N ALA A 117 9.16 -3.19 -3.47
CA ALA A 117 7.86 -3.81 -3.68
C ALA A 117 6.95 -3.63 -2.46
N PHE A 118 5.86 -2.90 -2.63
CA PHE A 118 4.84 -2.70 -1.61
C PHE A 118 3.72 -3.72 -1.79
N MET A 119 3.68 -4.70 -0.89
CA MET A 119 2.85 -5.90 -1.02
C MET A 119 1.71 -5.90 0.02
N GLY A 120 0.47 -5.97 -0.45
CA GLY A 120 -0.68 -6.26 0.39
C GLY A 120 -0.75 -7.76 0.73
N THR A 121 -1.52 -8.11 1.77
CA THR A 121 -1.68 -9.51 2.17
C THR A 121 -3.06 -9.78 2.81
N ASN A 122 -3.52 -11.04 2.76
CA ASN A 122 -4.70 -11.48 3.51
C ASN A 122 -4.33 -11.93 4.93
N SER A 123 -3.08 -12.37 5.14
CA SER A 123 -2.56 -12.70 6.47
C SER A 123 -1.04 -12.60 6.52
N LEU A 124 -0.52 -12.40 7.73
CA LEU A 124 0.90 -12.34 8.04
C LEU A 124 1.15 -13.01 9.39
N SER A 125 2.09 -13.96 9.44
CA SER A 125 2.54 -14.56 10.69
C SER A 125 4.04 -14.82 10.69
N LEU A 126 4.65 -14.94 11.87
CA LEU A 126 6.06 -15.29 11.99
C LEU A 126 6.37 -16.67 11.40
N LYS A 127 5.44 -17.63 11.57
CA LYS A 127 5.59 -19.01 11.11
C LYS A 127 5.43 -19.16 9.60
N HIS A 128 4.43 -18.50 9.01
CA HIS A 128 4.04 -18.70 7.61
C HIS A 128 4.31 -17.49 6.71
N GLY A 129 4.94 -16.42 7.21
CA GLY A 129 5.15 -15.22 6.39
C GLY A 129 3.84 -14.62 5.89
N ALA A 130 3.88 -14.00 4.72
CA ALA A 130 2.71 -13.37 4.11
C ALA A 130 1.97 -14.33 3.17
N CYS A 131 0.65 -14.44 3.36
CA CYS A 131 -0.20 -15.35 2.61
C CYS A 131 -1.45 -14.66 2.04
N VAL A 132 -1.95 -15.22 0.94
CA VAL A 132 -3.20 -14.83 0.28
C VAL A 132 -4.16 -16.00 0.15
N ALA A 133 -5.43 -15.70 -0.10
CA ALA A 133 -6.49 -16.71 -0.18
C ALA A 133 -6.54 -17.45 -1.53
N ASP A 134 -5.71 -17.06 -2.51
CA ASP A 134 -5.76 -17.57 -3.87
C ASP A 134 -4.37 -17.89 -4.42
N ILE A 135 -4.21 -19.06 -5.04
CA ILE A 135 -2.93 -19.55 -5.54
C ILE A 135 -2.40 -18.66 -6.67
N MET A 136 -3.25 -18.22 -7.60
CA MET A 136 -2.82 -17.39 -8.73
C MET A 136 -2.36 -15.99 -8.28
N LEU A 137 -3.00 -15.44 -7.24
CA LEU A 137 -2.50 -14.23 -6.58
C LEU A 137 -1.13 -14.48 -5.93
N ALA A 138 -0.96 -15.61 -5.25
CA ALA A 138 0.31 -15.94 -4.61
C ALA A 138 1.44 -16.07 -5.64
N GLU A 139 1.23 -16.79 -6.75
CA GLU A 139 2.23 -16.91 -7.82
C GLU A 139 2.61 -15.54 -8.41
N THR A 140 1.62 -14.70 -8.72
CA THR A 140 1.88 -13.35 -9.26
C THR A 140 2.72 -12.52 -8.27
N LYS A 141 2.40 -12.61 -6.97
CA LYS A 141 3.13 -11.90 -5.91
C LYS A 141 4.53 -12.45 -5.67
N ARG A 142 4.78 -13.74 -5.88
CA ARG A 142 6.14 -14.31 -5.78
C ARG A 142 7.06 -13.70 -6.82
N GLY A 143 6.61 -13.59 -8.07
CA GLY A 143 7.37 -12.89 -9.11
C GLY A 143 7.65 -11.43 -8.74
N MET A 144 6.69 -10.72 -8.15
CA MET A 144 6.91 -9.34 -7.66
C MET A 144 7.97 -9.27 -6.55
N VAL A 145 7.99 -10.25 -5.65
CA VAL A 145 8.91 -10.32 -4.50
C VAL A 145 10.32 -10.72 -4.93
N GLU A 146 10.44 -11.61 -5.90
CA GLU A 146 11.72 -12.15 -6.35
C GLU A 146 12.63 -11.09 -6.98
N HIS A 147 12.04 -10.17 -7.76
CA HIS A 147 12.75 -9.13 -8.51
C HIS A 147 12.87 -7.79 -7.79
N ALA A 148 12.51 -7.74 -6.50
CA ALA A 148 12.57 -6.53 -5.68
C ALA A 148 13.74 -6.56 -4.71
N SER A 149 14.54 -5.48 -4.69
CA SER A 149 15.64 -5.30 -3.75
C SER A 149 15.14 -5.18 -2.31
N GLN A 150 14.01 -4.50 -2.10
CA GLN A 150 13.34 -4.39 -0.82
C GLN A 150 11.86 -4.78 -0.92
N VAL A 151 11.40 -5.64 -0.01
CA VAL A 151 9.99 -6.07 0.06
C VAL A 151 9.36 -5.49 1.33
N ILE A 152 8.28 -4.73 1.17
CA ILE A 152 7.57 -4.01 2.23
C ILE A 152 6.14 -4.54 2.29
N ILE A 153 5.82 -5.29 3.35
CA ILE A 153 4.44 -5.76 3.58
C ILE A 153 3.62 -4.62 4.20
N VAL A 154 2.50 -4.28 3.58
CA VAL A 154 1.57 -3.23 4.06
C VAL A 154 0.23 -3.86 4.47
N CYS A 155 0.05 -4.05 5.77
CA CYS A 155 -1.19 -4.59 6.34
C CYS A 155 -1.53 -3.98 7.70
N ASP A 156 -2.82 -3.94 8.02
CA ASP A 156 -3.29 -3.59 9.35
C ASP A 156 -3.22 -4.77 10.33
N TYR A 157 -3.44 -4.49 11.61
CA TYR A 157 -3.31 -5.47 12.69
C TYR A 157 -4.25 -6.67 12.55
N SER A 158 -5.40 -6.54 11.85
CA SER A 158 -6.35 -7.64 11.65
C SER A 158 -5.80 -8.77 10.78
N LYS A 159 -4.67 -8.51 10.07
CA LYS A 159 -4.00 -9.49 9.22
C LYS A 159 -2.89 -10.25 9.96
N LEU A 160 -2.51 -9.82 11.15
CA LEU A 160 -1.44 -10.43 11.93
C LEU A 160 -1.89 -11.74 12.60
N ASN A 161 -0.93 -12.63 12.88
CA ASN A 161 -1.12 -13.90 13.58
C ASN A 161 -2.16 -14.84 12.95
N ASN A 162 -2.37 -14.70 11.63
CA ASN A 162 -3.28 -15.56 10.87
C ASN A 162 -2.52 -16.21 9.69
N THR A 163 -3.15 -17.15 9.00
CA THR A 163 -2.62 -17.79 7.80
C THR A 163 -3.73 -17.93 6.76
N SER A 164 -3.36 -17.83 5.49
CA SER A 164 -4.24 -18.01 4.33
C SER A 164 -3.68 -19.11 3.43
N LEU A 165 -4.48 -19.55 2.47
CA LEU A 165 -4.23 -20.73 1.64
C LEU A 165 -2.81 -20.81 1.06
N ALA A 166 -2.29 -19.73 0.50
CA ALA A 166 -1.03 -19.75 -0.25
C ALA A 166 -0.06 -18.66 0.21
N GLN A 167 1.17 -19.06 0.53
CA GLN A 167 2.28 -18.17 0.89
C GLN A 167 2.92 -17.54 -0.35
N PHE A 168 3.27 -16.26 -0.31
CA PHE A 168 4.05 -15.61 -1.39
C PHE A 168 5.40 -15.06 -0.93
N THR A 169 5.62 -14.84 0.37
CA THR A 169 6.95 -14.48 0.88
C THR A 169 7.11 -14.81 2.35
N ARG A 170 8.37 -14.99 2.78
CA ARG A 170 8.77 -15.12 4.19
C ARG A 170 9.76 -14.02 4.52
N ARG A 171 9.90 -13.74 5.83
CA ARG A 171 11.02 -12.94 6.31
C ARG A 171 12.32 -13.60 5.84
N ARG A 172 13.11 -12.91 5.02
CA ARG A 172 14.48 -13.31 4.75
C ARG A 172 15.28 -13.09 6.04
N SER A 173 15.85 -14.17 6.58
CA SER A 173 16.84 -14.05 7.65
C SER A 173 18.11 -13.50 6.99
N ASN A 174 18.48 -12.27 7.32
CA ASN A 174 19.83 -11.79 7.09
C ASN A 174 20.77 -12.44 8.10
#